data_AF-A0A9E1RNQ2-F1
#
_entry.id   AF-A0A9E1RNQ2-F1
#
_cell.length_a   1.000
_cell.length_b   1.000
_cell.length_c   1.000
_cell.angle_alpha   90.00
_cell.angle_beta   90.00
_cell.angle_gamma   90.00
#
_symmetry.space_group_name_H-M   'P 1'
#
loop_
_entity.id
_entity.type
_entity.pdbx_description
1 polymer ?
#
loop_
_entity_poly.entity_id
_entity_poly.type
_entity_poly.pdbx_seq_one_letter_code
_entity_poly.pdbx_strand_id
1 'polypeptide(L)'
;NPPALVEVFAQSIVEELDFRLEAGNMLDVARSLKSLGQDGYVVPRPHPSLVTKRVLVMERLDGFQFDDLERLKAENIDPHEIVRTGMVGFLEGAMVNGIFHGDLHGGNLFVRPDGKTALLDYGIVGRLTEPKRVAFLKLMMASMSSNVTGQVEAIRDLGALPHDVDIANVIVELGLDGSGIDPMQLDQAELVNEVNRLVKAMLGYGARMPRELMLFAKNMVFLEGAISTLTPDLDIFAEVQHIAMWFVKTHGNQLAADIGIKTDDFKVDLTAMKGQFGVDPATDEFTYRELQERREVIAKRFAGKE
;
A
#
# COMPACT_ATOMS: atom_id res chain seq x y z
N ASN A 1 -14.54 -3.66 17.98
CA ASN A 1 -14.83 -2.58 18.95
C ASN A 1 -15.81 -1.59 18.31
N PRO A 2 -17.13 -1.73 18.54
CA PRO A 2 -18.18 -0.97 17.82
C PRO A 2 -18.10 0.58 17.91
N PRO A 3 -17.69 1.20 19.05
CA PRO A 3 -17.59 2.66 19.15
C PRO A 3 -16.55 3.28 18.20
N ALA A 4 -15.40 2.62 18.03
CA ALA A 4 -14.38 3.06 17.07
C ALA A 4 -14.88 2.99 15.61
N LEU A 5 -15.76 2.02 15.31
CA LEU A 5 -16.40 1.91 13.99
C LEU A 5 -17.38 3.07 13.75
N VAL A 6 -18.11 3.50 14.78
CA VAL A 6 -19.06 4.62 14.71
C VAL A 6 -18.34 5.95 14.55
N GLU A 7 -17.24 6.19 15.27
CA GLU A 7 -16.45 7.42 15.13
C GLU A 7 -15.82 7.54 13.74
N VAL A 8 -15.25 6.44 13.21
CA VAL A 8 -14.72 6.40 11.85
C VAL A 8 -15.83 6.66 10.82
N PHE A 9 -17.00 6.05 11.00
CA PHE A 9 -18.14 6.25 10.11
C PHE A 9 -18.68 7.68 10.13
N ALA A 10 -18.77 8.29 11.32
CA ALA A 10 -19.22 9.68 11.46
C ALA A 10 -18.22 10.66 10.82
N GLN A 11 -16.92 10.43 10.98
CA GLN A 11 -15.90 11.25 10.36
C GLN A 11 -15.93 11.13 8.83
N SER A 12 -16.04 9.91 8.29
CA SER A 12 -16.17 9.69 6.84
C SER A 12 -17.40 10.39 6.26
N ILE A 13 -18.56 10.32 6.92
CA ILE A 13 -19.78 11.01 6.45
C ILE A 13 -19.58 12.54 6.40
N VAL A 14 -18.92 13.13 7.39
CA VAL A 14 -18.70 14.58 7.40
C VAL A 14 -17.73 14.99 6.28
N GLU A 15 -16.69 14.19 6.02
CA GLU A 15 -15.77 14.39 4.88
C GLU A 15 -16.51 14.28 3.53
N GLU A 16 -17.48 13.37 3.41
CA GLU A 16 -18.30 13.17 2.20
C GLU A 16 -19.37 14.26 1.96
N LEU A 17 -19.76 15.05 2.98
CA LEU A 17 -20.85 16.03 2.88
C LEU A 17 -20.43 17.46 2.51
N ASP A 18 -19.12 17.74 2.43
CA ASP A 18 -18.59 19.06 2.07
C ASP A 18 -17.54 18.95 0.96
N PHE A 19 -17.98 19.05 -0.30
CA PHE A 19 -17.11 18.95 -1.48
C PHE A 19 -15.98 20.00 -1.57
N ARG A 20 -15.98 21.01 -0.70
CA ARG A 20 -14.82 21.92 -0.60
C ARG A 20 -13.61 21.22 0.02
N LEU A 21 -13.84 20.21 0.88
CA LEU A 21 -12.79 19.38 1.45
C LEU A 21 -12.16 18.50 0.36
N GLU A 22 -12.99 17.86 -0.46
CA GLU A 22 -12.53 17.09 -1.61
C GLU A 22 -11.72 17.95 -2.59
N ALA A 23 -12.20 19.14 -2.96
CA ALA A 23 -11.44 20.07 -3.79
C ALA A 23 -10.07 20.45 -3.17
N GLY A 24 -10.01 20.59 -1.84
CA GLY A 24 -8.75 20.78 -1.12
C GLY A 24 -7.82 19.58 -1.24
N ASN A 25 -8.35 18.37 -1.06
CA ASN A 25 -7.63 17.12 -1.23
C ASN A 25 -7.06 16.96 -2.64
N MET A 26 -7.84 17.30 -3.68
CA MET A 26 -7.36 17.33 -5.07
C MET A 26 -6.11 18.19 -5.22
N LEU A 27 -6.15 19.42 -4.70
CA LEU A 27 -5.03 20.35 -4.79
C LEU A 27 -3.81 19.89 -4.00
N ASP A 28 -4.03 19.27 -2.83
CA ASP A 28 -2.94 18.75 -2.00
C ASP A 28 -2.24 17.55 -2.66
N VAL A 29 -3.02 16.60 -3.19
CA VAL A 29 -2.47 15.45 -3.92
C VAL A 29 -1.78 15.91 -5.20
N ALA A 30 -2.36 16.85 -5.95
CA ALA A 30 -1.72 17.43 -7.14
C ALA A 30 -0.38 18.10 -6.81
N ARG A 31 -0.30 18.85 -5.69
CA ARG A 31 0.95 19.47 -5.24
C ARG A 31 2.00 18.43 -4.85
N SER A 32 1.58 17.37 -4.15
CA SER A 32 2.45 16.24 -3.78
C SER A 32 3.04 15.57 -5.02
N LEU A 33 2.19 15.15 -5.96
CA LEU A 33 2.63 14.49 -7.19
C LEU A 33 3.54 15.41 -8.01
N LYS A 34 3.23 16.71 -8.07
CA LYS A 34 4.07 17.66 -8.80
C LYS A 34 5.44 17.84 -8.16
N SER A 35 5.53 17.91 -6.83
CA SER A 35 6.81 18.05 -6.13
C SER A 35 7.70 16.81 -6.28
N LEU A 36 7.08 15.64 -6.46
CA LEU A 36 7.74 14.36 -6.71
C LEU A 36 8.11 14.13 -8.18
N GLY A 37 7.71 15.02 -9.09
CA GLY A 37 7.94 14.83 -10.53
C GLY A 37 7.10 13.72 -11.15
N GLN A 38 5.98 13.34 -10.52
CA GLN A 38 5.08 12.28 -10.98
C GLN A 38 4.15 12.77 -12.11
N ASP A 39 4.72 13.01 -13.29
CA ASP A 39 4.00 13.53 -14.47
C ASP A 39 3.15 12.46 -15.20
N GLY A 40 3.24 11.19 -14.76
CA GLY A 40 2.40 10.07 -15.22
C GLY A 40 0.99 10.08 -14.65
N TYR A 41 0.76 10.85 -13.57
CA TYR A 41 -0.57 11.07 -13.01
C TYR A 41 -1.20 12.37 -13.49
N VAL A 42 -2.53 12.36 -13.61
CA VAL A 42 -3.33 13.55 -13.89
C VAL A 42 -4.39 13.72 -12.82
N VAL A 43 -4.32 14.85 -12.11
CA VAL A 43 -5.36 15.30 -11.19
C VAL A 43 -6.20 16.38 -11.90
N PRO A 44 -7.52 16.21 -12.05
CA PRO A 44 -8.36 17.25 -12.64
C PRO A 44 -8.31 18.52 -11.77
N ARG A 45 -8.38 19.70 -12.40
CA ARG A 45 -8.39 20.95 -11.65
C ARG A 45 -9.81 21.29 -11.20
N PRO A 46 -10.07 21.54 -9.90
CA PRO A 46 -11.36 22.04 -9.46
C PRO A 46 -11.61 23.44 -10.04
N HIS A 47 -12.83 23.73 -10.45
CA HIS A 47 -13.22 25.04 -10.99
C HIS A 47 -13.42 26.05 -9.84
N PRO A 48 -12.55 27.06 -9.67
CA PRO A 48 -12.44 27.82 -8.42
C PRO A 48 -13.75 28.47 -7.92
N SER A 49 -14.62 28.93 -8.84
CA SER A 49 -15.88 29.59 -8.50
C SER A 49 -17.11 28.67 -8.44
N LEU A 50 -16.94 27.38 -8.74
CA LEU A 50 -18.04 26.40 -8.84
C LEU A 50 -17.87 25.22 -7.86
N VAL A 51 -16.98 25.36 -6.87
CA VAL A 51 -16.90 24.46 -5.72
C VAL A 51 -17.73 25.02 -4.58
N THR A 52 -18.74 24.26 -4.15
CA THR A 52 -19.58 24.56 -2.99
C THR A 52 -19.60 23.35 -2.06
N LYS A 53 -20.32 23.42 -0.94
CA LYS A 53 -20.49 22.24 -0.07
C LYS A 53 -21.16 21.05 -0.77
N ARG A 54 -22.02 21.31 -1.76
CA ARG A 54 -22.92 20.31 -2.37
C ARG A 54 -22.69 20.09 -3.85
N VAL A 55 -21.81 20.87 -4.48
CA VAL A 55 -21.45 20.72 -5.89
C VAL A 55 -19.94 20.90 -6.04
N LEU A 56 -19.28 19.93 -6.67
CA LEU A 56 -17.90 20.01 -7.15
C LEU A 56 -17.92 20.05 -8.67
N VAL A 57 -17.43 21.13 -9.26
CA VAL A 57 -17.15 21.19 -10.71
C VAL A 57 -15.65 21.17 -10.90
N MET A 58 -15.16 20.36 -11.84
CA MET A 58 -13.74 20.19 -12.14
C MET A 58 -13.50 20.03 -13.63
N GLU A 59 -12.23 20.07 -14.03
CA GLU A 59 -11.78 19.76 -15.39
C GLU A 59 -12.31 18.40 -15.83
N ARG A 60 -12.98 18.37 -16.98
CA ARG A 60 -13.40 17.12 -17.61
C ARG A 60 -12.17 16.42 -18.17
N LEU A 61 -11.97 15.17 -17.77
CA LEU A 61 -10.94 14.29 -18.32
C LEU A 61 -11.58 13.28 -19.27
N ASP A 62 -10.82 12.87 -20.28
CA ASP A 62 -11.18 11.83 -21.24
C ASP A 62 -10.23 10.64 -21.07
N GLY A 63 -10.74 9.41 -21.21
CA GLY A 63 -9.96 8.20 -21.05
C GLY A 63 -10.82 6.94 -21.10
N PHE A 64 -10.23 5.82 -20.75
CA PHE A 64 -10.87 4.51 -20.66
C PHE A 64 -10.54 3.84 -19.33
N GLN A 65 -11.26 2.75 -19.00
CA GLN A 65 -11.11 2.06 -17.71
C GLN A 65 -9.67 1.60 -17.50
N PHE A 66 -9.19 1.70 -16.25
CA PHE A 66 -7.81 1.39 -15.91
C PHE A 66 -7.40 -0.06 -16.20
N ASP A 67 -8.35 -0.99 -16.15
CA ASP A 67 -8.17 -2.43 -16.36
C ASP A 67 -8.50 -2.91 -17.79
N ASP A 68 -8.76 -1.99 -18.74
CA ASP A 68 -9.10 -2.33 -20.13
C ASP A 68 -7.85 -2.66 -20.97
N LEU A 69 -7.39 -3.91 -20.85
CA LEU A 69 -6.24 -4.44 -21.59
C LEU A 69 -6.38 -4.33 -23.11
N GLU A 70 -7.57 -4.55 -23.66
CA GLU A 70 -7.80 -4.45 -25.10
C GLU A 70 -7.59 -3.02 -25.58
N ARG A 71 -8.03 -2.04 -24.79
CA ARG A 71 -7.81 -0.63 -25.10
C ARG A 71 -6.36 -0.20 -24.91
N LEU A 72 -5.70 -0.64 -23.84
CA LEU A 72 -4.26 -0.40 -23.65
C LEU A 72 -3.46 -0.89 -24.87
N LYS A 73 -3.74 -2.10 -25.35
CA LYS A 73 -3.12 -2.66 -26.55
C LYS A 73 -3.45 -1.88 -27.82
N ALA A 74 -4.71 -1.47 -28.00
CA ALA A 74 -5.14 -0.70 -29.17
C ALA A 74 -4.47 0.68 -29.25
N GLU A 75 -4.23 1.32 -28.10
CA GLU A 75 -3.57 2.63 -27.99
C GLU A 75 -2.03 2.50 -27.87
N ASN A 76 -1.48 1.28 -27.94
CA ASN A 76 -0.04 0.98 -27.79
C ASN A 76 0.56 1.51 -26.47
N ILE A 77 -0.19 1.35 -25.38
CA ILE A 77 0.21 1.70 -24.01
C ILE A 77 0.65 0.42 -23.30
N ASP A 78 1.81 0.45 -22.67
CA ASP A 78 2.34 -0.67 -21.90
C ASP A 78 1.63 -0.79 -20.53
N PRO A 79 0.88 -1.87 -20.25
CA PRO A 79 0.23 -2.07 -18.96
C PRO A 79 1.22 -2.09 -17.79
N HIS A 80 2.47 -2.51 -18.02
CA HIS A 80 3.51 -2.54 -17.00
C HIS A 80 3.92 -1.16 -16.53
N GLU A 81 4.06 -0.20 -17.46
CA GLU A 81 4.36 1.19 -17.12
C GLU A 81 3.21 1.85 -16.35
N ILE A 82 1.96 1.49 -16.64
CA ILE A 82 0.78 1.97 -15.89
C ILE A 82 0.82 1.48 -14.44
N VAL A 83 1.06 0.18 -14.23
CA VAL A 83 1.17 -0.42 -12.89
C VAL A 83 2.35 0.18 -12.13
N ARG A 84 3.52 0.31 -12.77
CA ARG A 84 4.73 0.88 -12.16
C ARG A 84 4.52 2.34 -11.76
N THR A 85 3.96 3.16 -12.64
CA THR A 85 3.59 4.55 -12.31
C THR A 85 2.63 4.58 -11.12
N GLY A 86 1.64 3.68 -11.13
CA GLY A 86 0.72 3.40 -10.05
C GLY A 86 1.38 3.20 -8.68
N MET A 87 2.34 2.26 -8.64
CA MET A 87 3.05 1.90 -7.43
C MET A 87 3.99 3.01 -6.95
N VAL A 88 4.80 3.55 -7.86
CA VAL A 88 5.83 4.53 -7.50
C VAL A 88 5.21 5.81 -6.94
N GLY A 89 4.25 6.43 -7.63
CA GLY A 89 3.67 7.67 -7.14
C GLY A 89 2.84 7.49 -5.86
N PHE A 90 2.19 6.34 -5.68
CA PHE A 90 1.53 5.99 -4.42
C PHE A 90 2.52 5.87 -3.25
N LEU A 91 3.60 5.11 -3.45
CA LEU A 91 4.64 4.90 -2.45
C LEU A 91 5.38 6.18 -2.09
N GLU A 92 5.72 7.02 -3.07
CA GLU A 92 6.38 8.30 -2.82
C GLU A 92 5.47 9.28 -2.10
N GLY A 93 4.20 9.37 -2.51
CA GLY A 93 3.21 10.19 -1.83
C GLY A 93 3.16 9.85 -0.34
N ALA A 94 3.10 8.56 -0.01
CA ALA A 94 3.09 8.09 1.37
C ALA A 94 4.41 8.31 2.12
N MET A 95 5.54 7.90 1.54
CA MET A 95 6.83 7.89 2.26
C MET A 95 7.52 9.26 2.30
N VAL A 96 7.42 10.05 1.23
CA VAL A 96 8.15 11.31 1.08
C VAL A 96 7.30 12.48 1.57
N ASN A 97 6.06 12.58 1.08
CA ASN A 97 5.18 13.72 1.38
C ASN A 97 4.15 13.42 2.49
N GLY A 98 3.98 12.16 2.90
CA GLY A 98 2.99 11.77 3.90
C GLY A 98 1.54 11.93 3.43
N ILE A 99 1.29 11.98 2.12
CA ILE A 99 -0.05 12.13 1.53
C ILE A 99 -0.23 11.24 0.32
N PHE A 100 -1.31 10.48 0.29
CA PHE A 100 -1.64 9.58 -0.81
C PHE A 100 -3.14 9.49 -1.03
N HIS A 101 -3.55 9.16 -2.27
CA HIS A 101 -4.95 8.88 -2.59
C HIS A 101 -5.46 7.76 -1.69
N GLY A 102 -6.56 7.93 -0.95
CA GLY A 102 -6.98 6.97 0.07
C GLY A 102 -7.93 5.88 -0.43
N ASP A 103 -8.45 6.01 -1.66
CA ASP A 103 -9.40 5.06 -2.23
C ASP A 103 -9.09 4.73 -3.69
N LEU A 104 -7.98 4.03 -3.93
CA LEU A 104 -7.69 3.54 -5.27
C LEU A 104 -8.54 2.31 -5.59
N HIS A 105 -9.34 2.40 -6.66
CA HIS A 105 -10.09 1.30 -7.26
C HIS A 105 -10.40 1.58 -8.73
N GLY A 106 -10.80 0.59 -9.52
CA GLY A 106 -11.05 0.75 -10.97
C GLY A 106 -11.95 1.94 -11.34
N GLY A 107 -12.97 2.25 -10.53
CA GLY A 107 -13.84 3.42 -10.77
C GLY A 107 -13.21 4.81 -10.57
N ASN A 108 -12.06 4.91 -9.90
CA ASN A 108 -11.36 6.16 -9.58
C ASN A 108 -10.11 6.36 -10.43
N LEU A 109 -9.81 5.41 -11.31
CA LEU A 109 -8.66 5.48 -12.21
C LEU A 109 -9.11 5.30 -13.66
N PHE A 110 -8.68 6.20 -14.52
CA PHE A 110 -8.82 6.05 -15.97
C PHE A 110 -7.46 6.22 -16.63
N VAL A 111 -7.23 5.51 -17.73
CA VAL A 111 -6.05 5.73 -18.57
C VAL A 111 -6.43 6.64 -19.73
N ARG A 112 -5.63 7.68 -19.91
CA ARG A 112 -5.77 8.62 -21.03
C ARG A 112 -5.05 8.06 -22.27
N PRO A 113 -5.43 8.47 -23.50
CA PRO A 113 -4.75 8.02 -24.73
C PRO A 113 -3.25 8.37 -24.80
N ASP A 114 -2.77 9.30 -23.99
CA ASP A 114 -1.35 9.64 -23.86
C ASP A 114 -0.60 8.75 -22.84
N GLY A 115 -1.23 7.68 -22.33
CA GLY A 115 -0.64 6.74 -21.38
C GLY A 115 -0.64 7.22 -19.93
N LYS A 116 -1.25 8.38 -19.62
CA LYS A 116 -1.30 8.91 -18.25
C LYS A 116 -2.48 8.39 -17.46
N THR A 117 -2.30 8.19 -16.17
CA THR A 117 -3.35 7.77 -15.25
C THR A 117 -4.07 8.97 -14.65
N ALA A 118 -5.33 9.16 -15.00
CA ALA A 118 -6.22 10.12 -14.39
C ALA A 118 -6.77 9.58 -13.07
N LEU A 119 -6.61 10.35 -11.99
CA LEU A 119 -7.16 10.05 -10.66
C LEU A 119 -8.42 10.88 -10.42
N LEU A 120 -9.51 10.24 -10.04
CA LEU A 120 -10.79 10.84 -9.65
C LEU A 120 -11.15 10.47 -8.20
N ASP A 121 -12.14 11.18 -7.65
CA ASP A 121 -12.65 11.01 -6.29
C ASP A 121 -11.59 11.19 -5.20
N TYR A 122 -11.52 12.40 -4.66
CA TYR A 122 -10.55 12.76 -3.62
C TYR A 122 -11.25 12.88 -2.27
N GLY A 123 -12.42 12.24 -2.11
CA GLY A 123 -13.16 12.22 -0.85
C GLY A 123 -12.33 11.59 0.27
N ILE A 124 -11.53 10.58 -0.06
CA ILE A 124 -10.66 9.88 0.89
C ILE A 124 -9.20 10.09 0.50
N VAL A 125 -8.44 10.73 1.38
CA VAL A 125 -6.97 10.89 1.28
C VAL A 125 -6.31 10.40 2.56
N GLY A 126 -5.23 9.63 2.41
CA GLY A 126 -4.35 9.24 3.50
C GLY A 126 -3.40 10.38 3.85
N ARG A 127 -3.27 10.70 5.15
CA ARG A 127 -2.40 11.77 5.64
C ARG A 127 -1.63 11.30 6.86
N LEU A 128 -0.31 11.23 6.74
CA LEU A 128 0.60 10.91 7.82
C LEU A 128 1.15 12.22 8.39
N THR A 129 0.97 12.43 9.69
CA THR A 129 1.75 13.45 10.42
C THR A 129 3.24 13.13 10.32
N GLU A 130 4.12 14.11 10.47
CA GLU A 130 5.58 13.93 10.41
C GLU A 130 6.08 12.69 11.21
N PRO A 131 5.72 12.49 12.50
CA PRO A 131 6.21 11.34 13.24
C PRO A 131 5.70 10.00 12.68
N LYS A 132 4.44 9.96 12.24
CA LYS A 132 3.86 8.80 11.56
C LYS A 132 4.51 8.55 10.20
N ARG A 133 4.88 9.60 9.44
CA ARG A 133 5.58 9.43 8.15
C ARG A 133 6.95 8.82 8.37
N VAL A 134 7.71 9.32 9.35
CA VAL A 134 9.02 8.75 9.72
C VAL A 134 8.88 7.31 10.22
N ALA A 135 7.88 7.00 11.04
CA ALA A 135 7.59 5.63 11.47
C ALA A 135 7.20 4.73 10.28
N PHE A 136 6.38 5.23 9.36
CA PHE A 136 6.00 4.52 8.13
C PHE A 136 7.22 4.20 7.26
N LEU A 137 8.12 5.17 7.08
CA LEU A 137 9.37 4.97 6.36
C LEU A 137 10.26 3.92 7.05
N LYS A 138 10.37 3.96 8.39
CA LYS A 138 11.07 2.92 9.17
C LYS A 138 10.46 1.54 8.97
N LEU A 139 9.14 1.43 8.91
CA LEU A 139 8.44 0.18 8.61
C LEU A 139 8.87 -0.37 7.25
N MET A 140 8.80 0.46 6.19
CA MET A 140 9.17 0.04 4.83
C MET A 140 10.61 -0.45 4.76
N MET A 141 11.56 0.29 5.35
CA MET A 141 12.97 -0.13 5.38
C MET A 141 13.19 -1.42 6.17
N ALA A 142 12.58 -1.53 7.35
CA ALA A 142 12.71 -2.70 8.20
C ALA A 142 12.11 -3.95 7.52
N SER A 143 11.07 -3.79 6.71
CA SER A 143 10.53 -4.87 5.86
C SER A 143 11.52 -5.28 4.77
N MET A 144 12.20 -4.33 4.13
CA MET A 144 13.18 -4.61 3.06
C MET A 144 14.46 -5.28 3.57
N SER A 145 14.87 -5.02 4.82
CA SER A 145 16.02 -5.65 5.46
C SER A 145 15.65 -6.81 6.38
N SER A 146 14.38 -7.24 6.38
CA SER A 146 13.81 -8.25 7.29
C SER A 146 14.17 -8.05 8.77
N ASN A 147 14.26 -6.79 9.19
CA ASN A 147 14.44 -6.41 10.58
C ASN A 147 13.08 -6.45 11.30
N VAL A 148 12.71 -7.62 11.81
CA VAL A 148 11.42 -7.85 12.49
C VAL A 148 11.22 -6.90 13.67
N THR A 149 12.26 -6.69 14.49
CA THR A 149 12.18 -5.74 15.62
C THR A 149 11.85 -4.34 15.14
N GLY A 150 12.54 -3.84 14.11
CA GLY A 150 12.27 -2.54 13.53
C GLY A 150 10.86 -2.42 12.94
N GLN A 151 10.31 -3.50 12.36
CA GLN A 151 8.93 -3.51 11.87
C GLN A 151 7.93 -3.36 13.01
N VAL A 152 8.07 -4.12 14.10
CA VAL A 152 7.15 -4.05 15.25
C VAL A 152 7.27 -2.70 15.97
N GLU A 153 8.47 -2.15 16.12
CA GLU A 153 8.68 -0.80 16.65
C GLU A 153 7.99 0.27 15.79
N ALA A 154 8.14 0.19 14.47
CA ALA A 154 7.50 1.13 13.56
C ALA A 154 5.96 1.01 13.59
N ILE A 155 5.41 -0.20 13.65
CA ILE A 155 3.98 -0.47 13.81
C ILE A 155 3.44 0.15 15.10
N ARG A 156 4.18 0.03 16.21
CA ARG A 156 3.87 0.73 17.47
C ARG A 156 3.87 2.24 17.29
N ASP A 157 4.92 2.79 16.68
CA ASP A 157 5.08 4.25 16.51
C ASP A 157 4.04 4.86 15.55
N LEU A 158 3.47 4.04 14.65
CA LEU A 158 2.30 4.38 13.83
C LEU A 158 0.98 4.40 14.62
N GLY A 159 1.00 3.95 15.87
CA GLY A 159 -0.12 3.93 16.80
C GLY A 159 -0.95 2.65 16.76
N ALA A 160 -0.44 1.59 16.14
CA ALA A 160 -1.14 0.31 16.04
C ALA A 160 -0.99 -0.56 17.29
N LEU A 161 0.03 -0.31 18.11
CA LEU A 161 0.24 -0.94 19.42
C LEU A 161 0.42 0.16 20.50
N PRO A 162 0.15 -0.15 21.78
CA PRO A 162 0.46 0.74 22.90
C PRO A 162 1.95 1.11 22.95
N HIS A 163 2.28 2.33 23.36
CA HIS A 163 3.66 2.81 23.40
C HIS A 163 4.56 2.05 24.39
N ASP A 164 3.98 1.46 25.42
CA ASP A 164 4.63 0.69 26.48
C ASP A 164 4.65 -0.82 26.22
N VAL A 165 4.24 -1.26 25.03
CA VAL A 165 4.23 -2.68 24.67
C VAL A 165 5.65 -3.28 24.69
N ASP A 166 5.77 -4.49 25.22
CA ASP A 166 7.02 -5.27 25.15
C ASP A 166 7.19 -5.85 23.74
N ILE A 167 8.03 -5.18 22.95
CA ILE A 167 8.31 -5.55 21.56
C ILE A 167 8.88 -6.96 21.44
N ALA A 168 9.77 -7.37 22.34
CA ALA A 168 10.40 -8.69 22.27
C ALA A 168 9.37 -9.78 22.54
N ASN A 169 8.48 -9.57 23.52
CA ASN A 169 7.41 -10.52 23.82
C ASN A 169 6.40 -10.61 22.67
N VAL A 170 6.04 -9.50 22.04
CA VAL A 170 5.16 -9.47 20.85
C VAL A 170 5.75 -10.33 19.73
N ILE A 171 7.04 -10.16 19.43
CA ILE A 171 7.72 -10.91 18.37
C ILE A 171 7.65 -12.41 18.61
N VAL A 172 8.00 -12.85 19.83
CA VAL A 172 8.02 -14.26 20.21
C VAL A 172 6.61 -14.86 20.23
N GLU A 173 5.64 -14.18 20.85
CA GLU A 173 4.27 -14.70 21.00
C GLU A 173 3.54 -14.82 19.65
N LEU A 174 3.82 -13.89 18.73
CA LEU A 174 3.28 -13.93 17.37
C LEU A 174 4.12 -14.80 16.42
N GLY A 175 5.26 -15.33 16.87
CA GLY A 175 6.15 -16.17 16.05
C GLY A 175 6.80 -15.44 14.88
N LEU A 176 7.00 -14.12 15.00
CA LEU A 176 7.53 -13.26 13.93
C LEU A 176 9.04 -13.44 13.70
N ASP A 177 9.74 -14.10 14.62
CA ASP A 177 11.17 -14.45 14.54
C ASP A 177 11.44 -15.72 13.72
N GLY A 178 10.42 -16.27 13.06
CA GLY A 178 10.50 -17.54 12.33
C GLY A 178 10.17 -18.77 13.16
N SER A 179 9.80 -18.61 14.45
CA SER A 179 9.21 -19.69 15.26
C SER A 179 7.73 -19.96 14.96
N GLY A 180 7.10 -19.13 14.12
CA GLY A 180 5.73 -19.28 13.66
C GLY A 180 5.52 -20.52 12.79
N ILE A 181 4.24 -20.93 12.66
CA ILE A 181 3.86 -22.11 11.89
C ILE A 181 3.65 -21.71 10.42
N ASP A 182 4.24 -22.46 9.49
CA ASP A 182 4.01 -22.29 8.06
C ASP A 182 2.55 -22.66 7.69
N PRO A 183 1.73 -21.71 7.19
CA PRO A 183 0.34 -21.99 6.82
C PRO A 183 0.19 -23.09 5.76
N MET A 184 1.23 -23.34 4.95
CA MET A 184 1.20 -24.42 3.95
C MET A 184 1.24 -25.82 4.55
N GLN A 185 1.64 -25.94 5.83
CA GLN A 185 1.71 -27.20 6.56
C GLN A 185 0.46 -27.48 7.40
N LEU A 186 -0.43 -26.50 7.54
CA LEU A 186 -1.63 -26.59 8.35
C LEU A 186 -2.81 -27.16 7.56
N ASP A 187 -3.62 -28.00 8.20
CA ASP A 187 -4.95 -28.33 7.71
C ASP A 187 -5.93 -27.16 7.92
N GLN A 188 -7.18 -27.31 7.43
CA GLN A 188 -8.18 -26.26 7.54
C GLN A 188 -8.47 -25.85 9.00
N ALA A 189 -8.63 -26.82 9.90
CA ALA A 189 -8.99 -26.56 11.28
C ALA A 189 -7.83 -25.92 12.04
N GLU A 190 -6.62 -26.40 11.80
CA GLU A 190 -5.39 -25.84 12.35
C GLU A 190 -5.16 -24.41 11.87
N LEU A 191 -5.36 -24.12 10.58
CA LEU A 191 -5.23 -22.78 10.03
C LEU A 191 -6.22 -21.79 10.66
N VAL A 192 -7.48 -22.19 10.82
CA VAL A 192 -8.50 -21.36 11.49
C VAL A 192 -8.15 -21.12 12.96
N ASN A 193 -7.65 -22.14 13.65
CA ASN A 193 -7.22 -22.01 15.04
C ASN A 193 -6.02 -21.07 15.18
N GLU A 194 -5.06 -21.16 14.26
CA GLU A 194 -3.87 -20.32 14.27
C GLU A 194 -4.21 -18.85 14.01
N VAL A 195 -5.06 -18.58 13.01
CA VAL A 195 -5.57 -17.22 12.76
C VAL A 195 -6.29 -16.67 14.00
N ASN A 196 -7.15 -17.47 14.64
CA ASN A 196 -7.84 -17.06 15.86
C ASN A 196 -6.88 -16.81 17.03
N ARG A 197 -5.80 -17.59 17.15
CA ARG A 197 -4.74 -17.41 18.15
C ARG A 197 -4.04 -16.07 17.95
N LEU A 198 -3.59 -15.80 16.73
CA LEU A 198 -2.90 -14.56 16.37
C LEU A 198 -3.79 -13.32 16.58
N VAL A 199 -5.06 -13.38 16.17
CA VAL A 199 -6.03 -12.28 16.39
C VAL A 199 -6.24 -12.02 17.88
N LYS A 200 -6.39 -13.07 18.70
CA LYS A 200 -6.54 -12.92 20.16
C LYS A 200 -5.29 -12.33 20.80
N ALA A 201 -4.10 -12.79 20.41
CA ALA A 201 -2.83 -12.26 20.91
C ALA A 201 -2.71 -10.77 20.59
N MET A 202 -2.94 -10.37 19.33
CA MET A 202 -2.94 -8.98 18.91
C MET A 202 -3.92 -8.11 19.71
N LEU A 203 -5.16 -8.57 19.91
CA LEU A 203 -6.13 -7.87 20.75
C LEU A 203 -5.70 -7.81 22.23
N GLY A 204 -5.05 -8.85 22.74
CA GLY A 204 -4.48 -8.89 24.09
C GLY A 204 -3.40 -7.84 24.31
N TYR A 205 -2.60 -7.55 23.28
CA TYR A 205 -1.62 -6.47 23.26
C TYR A 205 -2.24 -5.07 23.07
N GLY A 206 -3.58 -4.97 23.00
CA GLY A 206 -4.25 -3.70 22.74
C GLY A 206 -4.05 -3.20 21.30
N ALA A 207 -3.78 -4.10 20.36
CA ALA A 207 -3.61 -3.73 18.97
C ALA A 207 -4.88 -3.07 18.41
N ARG A 208 -4.66 -2.03 17.62
CA ARG A 208 -5.69 -1.33 16.86
C ARG A 208 -5.15 -1.00 15.48
N MET A 209 -6.04 -0.81 14.51
CA MET A 209 -5.63 -0.43 13.16
C MET A 209 -5.78 1.08 12.96
N PRO A 210 -4.68 1.85 12.84
CA PRO A 210 -4.73 3.25 12.43
C PRO A 210 -5.38 3.40 11.06
N ARG A 211 -6.17 4.48 10.88
CA ARG A 211 -6.86 4.77 9.62
C ARG A 211 -5.90 4.80 8.44
N GLU A 212 -4.76 5.44 8.59
CA GLU A 212 -3.78 5.60 7.52
C GLU A 212 -3.22 4.25 7.04
N LEU A 213 -3.00 3.30 7.97
CA LEU A 213 -2.55 1.95 7.62
C LEU A 213 -3.66 1.14 6.94
N MET A 214 -4.91 1.32 7.33
CA MET A 214 -6.04 0.68 6.64
C MET A 214 -6.17 1.17 5.19
N LEU A 215 -6.06 2.49 4.96
CA LEU A 215 -6.11 3.05 3.61
C LEU A 215 -4.91 2.59 2.78
N PHE A 216 -3.71 2.57 3.38
CA PHE A 216 -2.52 2.09 2.69
C PHE A 216 -2.66 0.62 2.29
N ALA A 217 -3.08 -0.26 3.22
CA ALA A 217 -3.30 -1.67 2.95
C ALA A 217 -4.38 -1.90 1.89
N LYS A 218 -5.50 -1.17 1.95
CA LYS A 218 -6.57 -1.23 0.94
C LYS A 218 -6.02 -0.93 -0.46
N ASN A 219 -5.25 0.16 -0.59
CA ASN A 219 -4.66 0.51 -1.88
C ASN A 219 -3.63 -0.50 -2.36
N MET A 220 -2.89 -1.13 -1.44
CA MET A 220 -1.97 -2.21 -1.82
C MET A 220 -2.70 -3.42 -2.36
N VAL A 221 -3.86 -3.78 -1.78
CA VAL A 221 -4.73 -4.83 -2.33
C VAL A 221 -5.23 -4.45 -3.73
N PHE A 222 -5.57 -3.17 -3.97
CA PHE A 222 -5.96 -2.73 -5.31
C PHE A 222 -4.80 -2.80 -6.31
N LEU A 223 -3.63 -2.26 -5.98
CA LEU A 223 -2.45 -2.31 -6.85
C LEU A 223 -2.01 -3.74 -7.13
N GLU A 224 -2.16 -4.61 -6.15
CA GLU A 224 -1.98 -6.04 -6.30
C GLU A 224 -2.98 -6.65 -7.32
N GLY A 225 -4.27 -6.34 -7.20
CA GLY A 225 -5.28 -6.75 -8.19
C GLY A 225 -5.02 -6.18 -9.59
N ALA A 226 -4.45 -4.97 -9.67
CA ALA A 226 -4.02 -4.38 -10.92
C ALA A 226 -2.84 -5.15 -11.55
N ILE A 227 -1.82 -5.52 -10.77
CA ILE A 227 -0.71 -6.37 -11.25
C ILE A 227 -1.26 -7.69 -11.78
N SER A 228 -2.14 -8.35 -11.04
CA SER A 228 -2.80 -9.59 -11.46
C SER A 228 -3.47 -9.47 -12.83
N THR A 229 -4.20 -8.39 -13.03
CA THR A 229 -5.05 -8.22 -14.21
C THR A 229 -4.22 -7.75 -15.40
N LEU A 230 -3.38 -6.74 -15.18
CA LEU A 230 -2.68 -6.02 -16.25
C LEU A 230 -1.35 -6.66 -16.63
N THR A 231 -0.64 -7.24 -15.67
CA THR A 231 0.72 -7.78 -15.85
C THR A 231 0.92 -9.09 -15.07
N PRO A 232 0.15 -10.15 -15.37
CA PRO A 232 0.22 -11.41 -14.63
C PRO A 232 1.61 -12.07 -14.69
N ASP A 233 2.36 -11.81 -15.77
CA ASP A 233 3.68 -12.39 -16.01
C ASP A 233 4.82 -11.48 -15.50
N LEU A 234 4.49 -10.47 -14.71
CA LEU A 234 5.48 -9.61 -14.07
C LEU A 234 6.29 -10.40 -13.04
N ASP A 235 7.62 -10.39 -13.20
CA ASP A 235 8.55 -10.86 -12.17
C ASP A 235 8.52 -9.92 -10.97
N ILE A 236 7.98 -10.41 -9.86
CA ILE A 236 7.82 -9.67 -8.61
C ILE A 236 9.19 -9.27 -8.05
N PHE A 237 10.17 -10.16 -8.13
CA PHE A 237 11.48 -9.92 -7.50
C PHE A 237 12.23 -8.81 -8.23
N ALA A 238 12.25 -8.87 -9.56
CA ALA A 238 12.83 -7.84 -10.39
C ALA A 238 12.12 -6.48 -10.18
N GLU A 239 10.79 -6.46 -10.11
CA GLU A 239 10.05 -5.20 -9.94
C GLU A 239 10.29 -4.57 -8.56
N VAL A 240 10.22 -5.37 -7.48
CA VAL A 240 10.48 -4.86 -6.12
C VAL A 240 11.92 -4.35 -6.01
N GLN A 241 12.90 -5.07 -6.57
CA GLN A 241 14.28 -4.62 -6.58
C GLN A 241 14.44 -3.32 -7.38
N HIS A 242 13.79 -3.21 -8.54
CA HIS A 242 13.82 -2.03 -9.37
C HIS A 242 13.26 -0.80 -8.63
N ILE A 243 12.07 -0.94 -8.04
CA ILE A 243 11.42 0.14 -7.26
C ILE A 243 12.29 0.51 -6.05
N ALA A 244 12.79 -0.46 -5.29
CA ALA A 244 13.67 -0.25 -4.16
C ALA A 244 14.91 0.59 -4.53
N MET A 245 15.63 0.17 -5.58
CA MET A 245 16.82 0.86 -6.05
C MET A 245 16.50 2.27 -6.57
N TRP A 246 15.37 2.42 -7.24
CA TRP A 246 14.88 3.71 -7.68
C TRP A 246 14.61 4.66 -6.51
N PHE A 247 13.98 4.17 -5.43
CA PHE A 247 13.72 4.94 -4.21
C PHE A 247 15.01 5.38 -3.53
N VAL A 248 15.98 4.48 -3.39
CA VAL A 248 17.29 4.81 -2.80
C VAL A 248 18.02 5.86 -3.64
N LYS A 249 18.01 5.70 -4.96
CA LYS A 249 18.68 6.64 -5.87
C LYS A 249 18.04 8.03 -5.86
N THR A 250 16.71 8.08 -5.82
CA THR A 250 15.95 9.34 -5.98
C THR A 250 15.78 10.06 -4.64
N HIS A 251 15.50 9.32 -3.57
CA HIS A 251 15.13 9.87 -2.26
C HIS A 251 16.09 9.48 -1.13
N GLY A 252 17.05 8.59 -1.36
CA GLY A 252 17.87 7.98 -0.30
C GLY A 252 18.48 8.99 0.67
N ASN A 253 19.03 10.11 0.18
CA ASN A 253 19.61 11.15 1.04
C ASN A 253 18.56 11.81 1.96
N GLN A 254 17.38 12.13 1.42
CA GLN A 254 16.29 12.74 2.19
C GLN A 254 15.77 11.75 3.22
N LEU A 255 15.50 10.51 2.80
CA LEU A 255 14.97 9.45 3.67
C LEU A 255 15.96 9.11 4.79
N ALA A 256 17.25 9.02 4.47
CA ALA A 256 18.34 8.83 5.42
C ALA A 256 18.41 9.95 6.47
N ALA A 257 18.24 11.21 6.05
CA ALA A 257 18.18 12.34 6.95
C ALA A 257 16.95 12.29 7.88
N ASP A 258 15.77 11.96 7.34
CA ASP A 258 14.51 11.89 8.08
C ASP A 258 14.53 10.85 9.22
N ILE A 259 15.23 9.74 9.01
CA ILE A 259 15.33 8.62 9.97
C ILE A 259 16.63 8.62 10.78
N GLY A 260 17.58 9.48 10.44
CA GLY A 260 18.88 9.60 11.12
C GLY A 260 19.86 8.45 10.86
N ILE A 261 19.82 7.81 9.68
CA ILE A 261 20.78 6.76 9.28
C ILE A 261 21.62 7.21 8.07
N LYS A 262 22.64 6.44 7.67
CA LYS A 262 23.37 6.70 6.42
C LYS A 262 22.70 5.97 5.25
N THR A 263 22.79 6.55 4.05
CA THR A 263 22.28 5.93 2.82
C THR A 263 22.86 4.54 2.55
N ASP A 264 24.12 4.33 2.93
CA ASP A 264 24.85 3.07 2.71
C ASP A 264 24.34 1.91 3.58
N ASP A 265 23.51 2.20 4.58
CA ASP A 265 22.87 1.21 5.45
C ASP A 265 21.63 0.57 4.77
N PHE A 266 21.19 1.10 3.62
CA PHE A 266 20.04 0.58 2.89
C PHE A 266 20.43 -0.68 2.12
N LYS A 267 20.14 -1.85 2.70
CA LYS A 267 20.34 -3.15 2.07
C LYS A 267 19.00 -3.85 1.85
N VAL A 268 18.72 -4.18 0.60
CA VAL A 268 17.60 -5.07 0.25
C VAL A 268 18.03 -6.50 0.50
N ASP A 269 17.38 -7.19 1.42
CA ASP A 269 17.60 -8.61 1.66
C ASP A 269 16.69 -9.43 0.74
N LEU A 270 17.17 -9.72 -0.47
CA LEU A 270 16.42 -10.50 -1.45
C LEU A 270 16.15 -11.93 -0.95
N THR A 271 17.04 -12.52 -0.15
CA THR A 271 16.84 -13.86 0.39
C THR A 271 15.67 -13.88 1.36
N ALA A 272 15.63 -12.91 2.27
CA ALA A 272 14.54 -12.81 3.22
C ALA A 272 13.22 -12.38 2.54
N MET A 273 13.29 -11.54 1.51
CA MET A 273 12.13 -11.22 0.65
C MET A 273 11.56 -12.48 -0.02
N LYS A 274 12.39 -13.33 -0.63
CA LYS A 274 11.94 -14.63 -1.20
C LYS A 274 11.27 -15.51 -0.15
N GLY A 275 11.82 -15.53 1.07
CA GLY A 275 11.23 -16.20 2.23
C GLY A 275 9.81 -15.70 2.57
N GLN A 276 9.55 -14.39 2.47
CA GLN A 276 8.20 -13.82 2.70
C GLN A 276 7.17 -14.31 1.68
N PHE A 277 7.59 -14.65 0.47
CA PHE A 277 6.71 -15.27 -0.55
C PHE A 277 6.63 -16.80 -0.43
N GLY A 278 7.31 -17.40 0.56
CA GLY A 278 7.41 -18.86 0.71
C GLY A 278 8.12 -19.53 -0.45
N VAL A 279 9.09 -18.84 -1.05
CA VAL A 279 9.85 -19.30 -2.23
C VAL A 279 11.28 -19.68 -1.81
N ASP A 280 11.86 -20.68 -2.47
CA ASP A 280 13.24 -21.08 -2.24
C ASP A 280 14.20 -19.90 -2.51
N PRO A 281 15.20 -19.65 -1.64
CA PRO A 281 16.22 -18.62 -1.88
C PRO A 281 16.90 -18.69 -3.26
N ALA A 282 17.01 -19.89 -3.84
CA ALA A 282 17.60 -20.15 -5.14
C ALA A 282 16.68 -19.84 -6.33
N THR A 283 15.40 -19.50 -6.11
CA THR A 283 14.48 -19.15 -7.20
C THR A 283 14.86 -17.80 -7.80
N ASP A 284 15.22 -17.78 -9.08
CA ASP A 284 15.70 -16.55 -9.75
C ASP A 284 14.55 -15.61 -10.17
N GLU A 285 13.42 -16.18 -10.59
CA GLU A 285 12.24 -15.45 -11.08
C GLU A 285 10.99 -15.98 -10.38
N PHE A 286 10.07 -15.07 -10.02
CA PHE A 286 8.78 -15.45 -9.46
C PHE A 286 7.69 -14.51 -9.96
N THR A 287 6.85 -15.03 -10.84
CA THR A 287 5.82 -14.25 -11.50
C THR A 287 4.62 -14.03 -10.59
N TYR A 288 3.86 -12.97 -10.86
CA TYR A 288 2.63 -12.72 -10.15
C TYR A 288 1.60 -13.85 -10.34
N ARG A 289 1.54 -14.46 -11.53
CA ARG A 289 0.70 -15.64 -11.81
C ARG A 289 0.98 -16.80 -10.86
N GLU A 290 2.25 -17.14 -10.64
CA GLU A 290 2.64 -18.22 -9.72
C GLU A 290 2.25 -17.91 -8.26
N LEU A 291 2.33 -16.64 -7.86
CA LEU A 291 1.83 -16.19 -6.56
C LEU A 291 0.32 -16.41 -6.43
N GLN A 292 -0.46 -16.15 -7.49
CA GLN A 292 -1.91 -16.36 -7.47
C GLN A 292 -2.27 -17.84 -7.33
N GLU A 293 -1.63 -18.72 -8.10
CA GLU A 293 -1.86 -20.17 -8.03
C GLU A 293 -1.64 -20.69 -6.61
N ARG A 294 -0.60 -20.22 -5.92
CA ARG A 294 -0.35 -20.56 -4.50
C ARG A 294 -1.45 -20.05 -3.57
N ARG A 295 -1.88 -18.80 -3.74
CA ARG A 295 -2.95 -18.21 -2.92
C ARG A 295 -4.27 -18.93 -3.11
N GLU A 296 -4.59 -19.37 -4.32
CA GLU A 296 -5.78 -20.17 -4.59
C GLU A 296 -5.76 -21.50 -3.84
N VAL A 297 -4.61 -22.16 -3.73
CA VAL A 297 -4.46 -23.38 -2.92
C VAL A 297 -4.77 -23.11 -1.44
N ILE A 298 -4.23 -22.03 -0.88
CA ILE A 298 -4.50 -21.62 0.52
C ILE A 298 -5.98 -21.27 0.70
N ALA A 299 -6.57 -20.51 -0.22
CA ALA A 299 -7.97 -20.11 -0.17
C ALA A 299 -8.92 -21.31 -0.27
N LYS A 300 -8.59 -22.30 -1.12
CA LYS A 300 -9.32 -23.57 -1.25
C LYS A 300 -9.32 -24.37 0.05
N ARG A 301 -8.15 -24.50 0.69
CA ARG A 301 -8.02 -25.13 2.02
C ARG A 301 -8.84 -24.40 3.08
N PHE A 302 -8.79 -23.07 3.10
CA PHE A 302 -9.59 -22.26 4.02
C PHE A 302 -11.10 -22.45 3.80
N ALA A 303 -11.53 -22.54 2.54
CA ALA A 303 -12.92 -22.78 2.17
C ALA A 303 -13.38 -24.24 2.33
N GLY A 304 -12.50 -25.17 2.71
CA GLY A 304 -12.80 -26.60 2.80
C GLY A 304 -13.11 -27.26 1.46
N LYS A 305 -12.58 -26.69 0.37
CA LYS A 305 -12.76 -27.20 -1.00
C LYS A 305 -11.40 -27.71 -1.47
N GLU A 306 -11.16 -29.01 -1.39
CA GLU A 306 -9.97 -29.64 -2.00
C GLU A 306 -10.04 -29.64 -3.53
#